data_AF-A0A1S1MGQ9-F1
#
_entry.id   AF-A0A1S1MGQ9-F1
#
_cell.length_a   1.000
_cell.length_b   1.000
_cell.length_c   1.000
_cell.angle_alpha   90.00
_cell.angle_beta   90.00
_cell.angle_gamma   90.00
#
_symmetry.space_group_name_H-M   'P 1'
#
loop_
_entity.id
_entity.type
_entity.pdbx_description
1 polymer ?
#
loop_
_entity_poly.entity_id
_entity_poly.type
_entity_poly.pdbx_seq_one_letter_code
_entity_poly.pdbx_strand_id
1 'polypeptide(L)'
;MIFSSYIFIFAFLPIVWIGYHTLRHFNAYDSSKVFLVLASLFFYTFWKVEYLPILLGSIIINFLIALAITRGGLCGGLHSFFGAFGGFSSFSFVSLKKRLLCKRFELASKREREREREREREKAKL
;
A
#
# COMPACT_ATOMS: atom_id res chain seq x y z
N MET A 1 12.42 -5.00 -17.56
CA MET A 1 12.49 -4.89 -19.04
C MET A 1 12.53 -3.42 -19.39
N ILE A 2 13.18 -3.01 -20.47
CA ILE A 2 13.08 -1.60 -20.93
C ILE A 2 11.71 -1.43 -21.60
N PHE A 3 11.02 -0.31 -21.35
CA PHE A 3 9.70 -0.04 -21.91
C PHE A 3 9.67 -0.05 -23.45
N SER A 4 10.79 0.28 -24.10
CA SER A 4 10.98 0.20 -25.55
C SER A 4 11.20 -1.22 -26.08
N SER A 5 11.24 -2.24 -25.23
CA SER A 5 11.42 -3.62 -25.67
C SER A 5 10.12 -4.18 -26.26
N TYR A 6 10.20 -4.75 -27.47
CA TYR A 6 9.08 -5.42 -28.13
C TYR A 6 8.43 -6.51 -27.27
N ILE A 7 9.22 -7.20 -26.45
CA ILE A 7 8.74 -8.25 -25.54
C ILE A 7 7.75 -7.68 -24.51
N PHE A 8 7.93 -6.43 -24.06
CA PHE A 8 7.04 -5.79 -23.10
C PHE A 8 5.69 -5.46 -23.73
N ILE A 9 5.70 -4.89 -24.93
CA ILE A 9 4.48 -4.45 -25.62
C ILE A 9 3.66 -5.66 -26.09
N PHE A 10 4.30 -6.67 -26.66
CA PHE A 10 3.62 -7.80 -27.30
C PHE A 10 3.40 -9.02 -26.41
N ALA A 11 4.17 -9.21 -25.33
CA ALA A 11 3.95 -10.33 -24.41
C ALA A 11 3.43 -9.85 -23.06
N PHE A 12 4.14 -8.94 -22.39
CA PHE A 12 3.80 -8.53 -21.02
C PHE A 12 2.45 -7.81 -20.94
N LEU A 13 2.19 -6.81 -21.79
CA LEU A 13 0.93 -6.06 -21.82
C LEU A 13 -0.31 -6.96 -22.00
N PRO A 14 -0.39 -7.81 -23.05
CA PRO A 14 -1.57 -8.66 -23.24
C PRO A 14 -1.72 -9.71 -22.13
N ILE A 15 -0.62 -10.26 -21.60
CA ILE A 15 -0.68 -11.20 -20.47
C ILE A 15 -1.28 -10.55 -19.23
N VAL A 16 -0.82 -9.35 -18.85
CA VAL A 16 -1.35 -8.63 -17.69
C VAL A 16 -2.79 -8.22 -17.91
N TRP A 17 -3.14 -7.79 -19.12
CA TRP A 17 -4.50 -7.40 -19.47
C TRP A 17 -5.47 -8.59 -19.39
N ILE A 18 -5.09 -9.73 -19.97
CA ILE A 18 -5.87 -10.98 -19.87
C ILE A 18 -5.99 -11.38 -18.41
N GLY A 19 -4.89 -11.50 -17.67
CA GLY A 19 -4.92 -11.88 -16.25
C GLY A 19 -5.83 -10.99 -15.42
N TYR A 20 -5.76 -9.66 -15.59
CA TYR A 20 -6.64 -8.72 -14.92
C TYR A 20 -8.11 -8.93 -15.27
N HIS A 21 -8.42 -9.09 -16.55
CA HIS A 21 -9.79 -9.29 -17.01
C HIS A 21 -10.38 -10.62 -16.50
N THR A 22 -9.57 -11.69 -16.48
CA THR A 22 -9.97 -12.99 -15.93
C THR A 22 -10.26 -12.89 -14.44
N LEU A 23 -9.40 -12.24 -13.65
CA LEU A 23 -9.63 -12.04 -12.20
C LEU A 23 -10.84 -11.14 -11.92
N ARG A 24 -11.10 -10.15 -12.77
CA ARG A 24 -12.28 -9.30 -12.70
C ARG A 24 -13.57 -10.07 -12.97
N HIS A 25 -13.52 -11.05 -13.89
CA HIS A 25 -14.67 -11.91 -14.20
C HIS A 25 -15.11 -12.75 -12.99
N PHE A 26 -14.19 -13.12 -12.10
CA PHE A 26 -14.48 -13.85 -10.86
C PHE A 26 -14.98 -12.98 -9.69
N ASN A 27 -15.37 -11.71 -9.92
CA ASN A 27 -15.84 -10.77 -8.88
C ASN A 27 -14.83 -10.47 -7.75
N ALA A 28 -13.57 -10.90 -7.90
CA ALA A 28 -12.49 -10.69 -6.93
C ALA A 28 -11.78 -9.36 -7.21
N TYR A 29 -12.45 -8.25 -6.91
CA TYR A 29 -11.92 -6.89 -7.13
C TYR A 29 -10.62 -6.63 -6.35
N ASP A 30 -10.48 -7.18 -5.15
CA ASP A 30 -9.27 -6.98 -4.35
C ASP A 30 -8.10 -7.83 -4.87
N SER A 31 -8.35 -9.07 -5.27
CA SER A 31 -7.33 -9.91 -5.93
C SER A 31 -6.85 -9.32 -7.26
N SER A 32 -7.75 -8.67 -8.01
CA SER A 32 -7.39 -7.99 -9.27
C SER A 32 -6.43 -6.81 -9.04
N LYS A 33 -6.59 -6.07 -7.94
CA LYS A 33 -5.66 -4.98 -7.55
C LYS A 33 -4.32 -5.55 -7.14
N VAL A 34 -4.31 -6.63 -6.35
CA VAL A 34 -3.07 -7.31 -5.92
C VAL A 34 -2.31 -7.84 -7.12
N PHE A 35 -3.01 -8.44 -8.10
CA PHE A 35 -2.42 -8.90 -9.35
C PHE A 35 -1.75 -7.76 -10.13
N LEU A 36 -2.39 -6.58 -10.22
CA LEU A 36 -1.78 -5.40 -10.85
C LEU A 36 -0.49 -4.96 -10.13
N VAL A 37 -0.49 -4.97 -8.80
CA VAL A 37 0.69 -4.62 -8.00
C VAL A 37 1.81 -5.63 -8.22
N LEU A 38 1.49 -6.92 -8.23
CA LEU A 38 2.45 -7.99 -8.50
C LEU A 38 3.01 -7.90 -9.92
N ALA A 39 2.18 -7.64 -10.93
CA ALA A 39 2.62 -7.44 -12.31
C ALA A 39 3.59 -6.27 -12.42
N SER A 40 3.28 -5.15 -11.74
CA SER A 40 4.18 -3.99 -11.67
C SER A 40 5.51 -4.34 -10.99
N LEU A 41 5.48 -5.14 -9.93
CA LEU A 41 6.68 -5.56 -9.20
C LEU A 41 7.54 -6.50 -10.06
N PHE A 42 6.89 -7.41 -10.79
CA PHE A 42 7.53 -8.36 -11.71
C PHE A 42 8.22 -7.65 -12.88
N PHE A 43 7.60 -6.59 -13.42
CA PHE A 43 8.24 -5.76 -14.44
C PHE A 43 9.54 -5.11 -13.92
N TYR A 44 9.54 -4.70 -12.65
CA TYR A 44 10.67 -4.07 -11.97
C TYR A 44 11.81 -5.07 -11.68
N THR A 45 11.50 -6.31 -11.30
CA THR A 45 12.51 -7.36 -11.05
C THR A 45 13.17 -7.89 -12.31
N PHE A 46 12.51 -7.81 -13.47
CA PHE A 46 12.91 -8.54 -14.67
C PHE A 46 14.30 -8.19 -15.22
N TRP A 47 14.87 -7.02 -14.88
CA TRP A 47 16.20 -6.63 -15.36
C TRP A 47 17.30 -6.77 -14.33
N LYS A 48 16.99 -6.52 -13.05
CA LYS A 48 17.95 -6.56 -11.96
C LYS A 48 17.23 -6.94 -10.67
N VAL A 49 17.03 -8.24 -10.49
CA VAL A 49 16.37 -8.83 -9.31
C VAL A 49 17.04 -8.38 -8.01
N GLU A 50 18.35 -8.14 -8.03
CA GLU A 50 19.17 -7.68 -6.89
C GLU A 50 18.77 -6.32 -6.32
N TYR A 51 18.31 -5.37 -7.14
CA TYR A 51 17.93 -4.05 -6.64
C TYR A 51 16.55 -4.02 -5.98
N LEU A 52 15.71 -5.03 -6.23
CA LEU A 52 14.36 -5.10 -5.67
C LEU A 52 14.35 -5.27 -4.14
N PRO A 53 15.06 -6.25 -3.54
CA PRO A 53 15.11 -6.40 -2.08
C PRO A 53 15.85 -5.24 -1.41
N ILE A 54 16.83 -4.64 -2.08
CA ILE A 54 17.53 -3.44 -1.57
C ILE A 54 16.57 -2.25 -1.48
N LEU A 55 15.76 -2.02 -2.53
CA LEU A 55 14.77 -0.94 -2.56
C LEU A 55 13.63 -1.21 -1.57
N LEU A 56 13.07 -2.43 -1.56
CA LEU A 56 12.02 -2.81 -0.61
C LEU A 56 12.53 -2.71 0.83
N GLY A 57 13.75 -3.21 1.09
CA GLY A 57 14.40 -3.12 2.38
C GLY A 57 14.55 -1.68 2.84
N SER A 58 14.99 -0.78 1.95
CA SER A 58 15.07 0.65 2.23
C SER A 58 13.71 1.24 2.59
N ILE A 59 12.66 0.94 1.80
CA ILE A 59 11.30 1.45 2.05
C ILE A 59 10.75 0.91 3.37
N ILE A 60 10.95 -0.38 3.66
CA ILE A 60 10.48 -1.02 4.89
C ILE A 60 11.20 -0.44 6.10
N ILE A 61 12.52 -0.33 6.07
CA ILE A 61 13.31 0.26 7.15
C ILE A 61 12.89 1.71 7.38
N ASN A 62 12.74 2.50 6.31
CA ASN A 62 12.28 3.88 6.40
C ASN A 62 10.86 3.96 6.99
N PHE A 63 9.97 3.06 6.60
CA PHE A 63 8.61 3.01 7.12
C PHE A 63 8.54 2.57 8.58
N LEU A 64 9.39 1.63 9.01
CA LEU A 64 9.52 1.21 10.40
C LEU A 64 10.05 2.36 11.27
N ILE A 65 11.05 3.09 10.79
CA ILE A 65 11.57 4.30 11.45
C ILE A 65 10.45 5.35 11.54
N ALA A 66 9.74 5.63 10.45
CA ALA A 66 8.62 6.57 10.45
C ALA A 66 7.49 6.15 11.41
N LEU A 67 7.19 4.85 11.51
CA LEU A 67 6.20 4.33 12.44
C LEU A 67 6.67 4.44 13.89
N ALA A 68 7.95 4.19 14.17
CA ALA A 68 8.54 4.38 15.49
C ALA A 68 8.48 5.86 15.91
N ILE A 69 8.81 6.79 15.00
CA ILE A 69 8.69 8.25 15.22
C ILE A 69 7.23 8.68 15.40
N THR A 70 6.28 8.05 14.71
CA THR A 70 4.86 8.41 14.81
C THR A 70 4.21 7.85 16.09
N ARG A 71 4.68 6.69 16.59
CA ARG A 71 4.14 6.04 17.80
C ARG A 71 4.79 6.56 19.09
N GLY A 72 6.08 6.91 19.08
CA GLY A 72 6.72 7.66 20.15
C GLY A 72 6.60 9.13 19.84
N GLY A 73 5.72 9.87 20.53
CA GLY A 73 5.28 11.23 20.20
C GLY A 73 6.39 12.28 20.05
N LEU A 74 7.13 12.24 18.94
CA LEU A 74 7.93 13.34 18.39
C LEU A 74 7.15 13.92 17.20
N CYS A 75 5.95 14.39 17.51
CA CYS A 75 5.21 15.31 16.67
C CYS A 75 6.06 16.60 16.55
N GLY A 76 7.00 16.66 15.61
CA GLY A 76 7.75 17.91 15.37
C GLY A 76 9.09 17.86 14.63
N GLY A 77 9.72 16.70 14.40
CA GLY A 77 11.10 16.68 13.86
C GLY A 77 11.24 16.68 12.33
N LEU A 78 10.33 16.03 11.61
CA LEU A 78 10.56 15.67 10.19
C LEU A 78 9.85 16.60 9.19
N HIS A 79 9.36 17.76 9.62
CA HIS A 79 8.92 18.82 8.72
C HIS A 79 10.06 19.81 8.39
N SER A 80 11.10 19.88 9.23
CA SER A 80 12.22 20.82 9.02
C SER A 80 13.21 20.38 7.95
N PHE A 81 13.27 19.09 7.57
CA PHE A 81 14.23 18.62 6.57
C PHE A 81 13.71 18.71 5.13
N PHE A 82 12.39 18.64 4.93
CA PHE A 82 11.77 18.68 3.59
C PHE A 82 11.34 20.09 3.15
N GLY A 83 11.34 21.07 4.07
CA GLY A 83 11.11 22.48 3.73
C GLY A 83 12.24 23.15 2.94
N ALA A 84 13.43 22.51 2.84
CA ALA A 84 14.58 23.05 2.12
C ALA A 84 14.61 22.67 0.62
N PHE A 85 13.83 21.68 0.18
CA PHE A 85 13.76 21.25 -1.23
C PHE A 85 12.31 21.41 -1.74
N GLY A 86 12.04 22.57 -2.35
CA GLY A 86 10.71 23.00 -2.79
C GLY A 86 10.02 22.07 -3.78
N GLY A 87 9.30 21.07 -3.28
CA GLY A 87 8.42 20.17 -4.03
C GLY A 87 7.05 20.04 -3.38
N PHE A 88 6.36 21.17 -3.13
CA PHE A 88 5.18 21.22 -2.25
C PHE A 88 3.85 20.81 -2.92
N SER A 89 3.80 20.66 -4.25
CA SER A 89 2.51 20.48 -4.95
C SER A 89 2.02 19.02 -5.01
N SER A 90 2.92 18.03 -5.09
CA SER A 90 2.50 16.61 -5.26
C SER A 90 2.43 15.81 -3.96
N PHE A 91 3.12 16.24 -2.90
CA PHE A 91 3.26 15.44 -1.67
C PHE A 91 2.04 15.54 -0.72
N SER A 92 1.26 16.62 -0.83
CA SER A 92 0.10 16.87 0.06
C SER A 92 -1.06 15.90 -0.18
N PHE A 93 -1.27 15.41 -1.41
CA PHE A 93 -2.42 14.58 -1.74
C PHE A 93 -2.26 13.11 -1.29
N VAL A 94 -1.05 12.55 -1.40
CA VAL A 94 -0.75 11.16 -1.00
C VAL A 94 -0.76 11.01 0.53
N SER A 95 -0.28 12.02 1.26
CA SER A 95 -0.24 11.99 2.73
C SER A 95 -1.63 12.09 3.37
N LEU A 96 -2.57 12.80 2.75
CA LEU A 96 -3.94 12.97 3.24
C LEU A 96 -4.74 11.67 3.14
N LYS A 97 -4.58 10.93 2.02
CA LYS A 97 -5.28 9.66 1.79
C LYS A 97 -4.81 8.57 2.76
N LYS A 98 -3.51 8.52 3.08
CA LYS A 98 -2.95 7.59 4.09
C LYS A 98 -3.49 7.86 5.49
N ARG A 99 -3.59 9.12 5.91
CA ARG A 99 -4.15 9.50 7.23
C ARG A 99 -5.64 9.15 7.36
N LEU A 100 -6.42 9.37 6.30
CA LEU A 100 -7.85 9.01 6.30
C LEU A 100 -8.07 7.49 6.37
N LEU A 101 -7.27 6.71 5.64
CA LEU A 101 -7.40 5.25 5.63
C LEU A 101 -7.08 4.64 7.00
N CYS A 102 -6.02 5.13 7.65
CA CYS A 102 -5.61 4.66 8.97
C CYS A 102 -6.70 4.95 10.02
N LYS A 103 -7.28 6.17 10.02
CA LYS A 103 -8.41 6.51 10.88
C LYS A 103 -9.65 5.64 10.61
N ARG A 104 -9.97 5.35 9.35
CA ARG A 104 -11.12 4.48 9.00
C ARG A 104 -10.91 3.05 9.47
N PHE A 105 -9.69 2.52 9.35
CA PHE A 105 -9.37 1.17 9.80
C PHE A 105 -9.41 1.05 11.33
N GLU A 106 -8.92 2.06 12.05
CA GLU A 106 -8.97 2.09 13.51
C GLU A 106 -10.41 2.21 14.05
N LEU A 107 -11.24 3.04 13.42
CA LEU A 107 -12.67 3.15 13.74
C LEU A 107 -13.44 1.87 13.41
N ALA A 108 -13.09 1.17 12.33
CA ALA A 108 -13.71 -0.11 11.97
C ALA A 108 -13.39 -1.19 13.03
N SER A 109 -12.11 -1.29 13.43
CA SER A 109 -11.65 -2.22 14.48
C SER A 109 -12.31 -1.93 15.84
N LYS A 110 -12.48 -0.66 16.23
CA LYS A 110 -13.18 -0.31 17.48
C LYS A 110 -14.65 -0.71 17.47
N ARG A 111 -15.36 -0.48 16.35
CA ARG A 111 -16.77 -0.85 16.20
C ARG A 111 -17.00 -2.36 16.23
N GLU A 112 -16.09 -3.16 15.67
CA GLU A 112 -16.19 -4.62 15.76
C GLU A 112 -16.01 -5.11 17.19
N ARG A 113 -15.03 -4.58 17.93
CA ARG A 113 -14.84 -4.92 19.35
C ARG A 113 -16.00 -4.52 20.24
N GLU A 114 -16.66 -3.39 19.96
CA GLU A 114 -17.88 -2.98 20.68
C GLU A 114 -19.04 -3.93 20.39
N ARG A 115 -19.24 -4.34 19.13
CA ARG A 115 -20.26 -5.32 18.76
C ARG A 115 -20.03 -6.70 19.38
N GLU A 116 -18.78 -7.14 19.48
CA GLU A 116 -18.45 -8.39 20.19
C GLU A 116 -18.78 -8.30 21.68
N ARG A 117 -18.42 -7.20 22.34
CA ARG A 117 -18.77 -6.96 23.75
C ARG A 117 -20.28 -6.90 23.98
N GLU A 118 -21.04 -6.34 23.06
CA GLU A 118 -22.51 -6.33 23.14
C GLU A 118 -23.09 -7.73 23.01
N ARG A 119 -22.60 -8.55 22.06
CA ARG A 119 -23.01 -9.95 21.94
C ARG A 119 -22.66 -10.78 23.16
N GLU A 120 -21.50 -10.55 23.77
CA GLU A 120 -21.12 -11.20 25.03
C GLU A 120 -22.04 -10.78 26.18
N ARG A 121 -22.43 -9.50 26.25
CA ARG A 121 -23.40 -9.00 27.25
C ARG A 121 -24.79 -9.56 27.05
N GLU A 122 -25.25 -9.76 25.80
CA GLU A 122 -26.54 -10.42 25.53
C GLU A 122 -26.50 -11.89 25.93
N LYS A 123 -25.42 -12.62 25.60
CA LYS A 123 -25.25 -14.02 26.02
C LYS A 123 -25.16 -14.18 27.53
N ALA A 124 -24.63 -13.21 28.26
CA ALA A 124 -24.53 -13.25 29.72
C ALA A 124 -25.87 -12.94 30.44
N LYS A 125 -26.87 -12.43 29.71
CA LYS A 125 -28.22 -12.12 30.24
C LYS A 125 -29.24 -13.22 29.98
N LEU A 126 -28.92 -14.16 29.08
CA LEU A 126 -29.69 -15.36 28.73
C LEU A 126 -29.24 -16.54 29.58
#